data_AF-A0A6G4U8Q8-F1
#
_entry.id   AF-A0A6G4U8Q8-F1
#
_cell.length_a   1.000
_cell.length_b   1.000
_cell.length_c   1.000
_cell.angle_alpha   90.00
_cell.angle_beta   90.00
_cell.angle_gamma   90.00
#
_symmetry.space_group_name_H-M   'P 1'
#
loop_
_entity.id
_entity.type
_entity.pdbx_description
1 polymer ?
#
loop_
_entity_poly.entity_id
_entity_poly.type
_entity_poly.pdbx_seq_one_letter_code
_entity_poly.pdbx_strand_id
1 'polypeptide(L)'
;MPTRTTRSALLWTLAPLLSLGLLTVVPFVRKSRPRRGWELPIAAVVSLAAVLGFAAGDEDAGTTLLVLAWLGGTVYVAAALLTGAPGGDASDRALDDARTRESRRRKARELVEKDPAVARELGIGRPDLDLPYDDGGLIDVNTAPAPVLARHLSWTPEETQSVLDARARLGRFAGSLELIAYTDIAPPRVDAARPVLVFS
;
A
#
# COMPACT_ATOMS: atom_id res chain seq x y z
N MET A 1 2.17 4.85 29.45
CA MET A 1 3.49 5.38 29.06
C MET A 1 3.48 5.66 27.56
N PRO A 2 3.58 6.93 27.11
CA PRO A 2 3.63 7.23 25.69
C PRO A 2 4.92 6.66 25.09
N THR A 3 4.78 5.95 23.97
CA THR A 3 5.89 5.33 23.25
C THR A 3 6.87 6.40 22.77
N ARG A 4 8.16 6.04 22.67
CA ARG A 4 9.27 6.97 22.41
C ARG A 4 9.09 7.81 21.12
N THR A 5 8.22 7.38 20.20
CA THR A 5 7.83 8.01 18.94
C THR A 5 6.81 9.15 19.08
N THR A 6 5.91 9.12 20.07
CA THR A 6 4.90 10.19 20.25
C THR A 6 5.51 11.46 20.83
N ARG A 7 6.50 11.31 21.73
CA ARG A 7 7.23 12.44 22.33
C ARG A 7 8.12 13.18 21.33
N SER A 8 8.76 12.45 20.40
CA SER A 8 9.54 13.07 19.35
C SER A 8 8.64 13.82 18.37
N ALA A 9 7.52 13.23 17.94
CA ALA A 9 6.56 13.89 17.06
C ALA A 9 6.02 15.20 17.65
N LEU A 10 5.70 15.24 18.95
CA LEU A 10 5.24 16.45 19.65
C LEU A 10 6.32 17.55 19.73
N LEU A 11 7.58 17.16 19.96
CA LEU A 11 8.69 18.11 20.00
C LEU A 11 8.98 18.71 18.61
N TRP A 12 8.74 17.94 17.54
CA TRP A 12 8.93 18.39 16.16
C TRP A 12 7.81 19.30 15.65
N THR A 13 6.56 19.10 16.08
CA THR A 13 5.45 20.00 15.74
C THR A 13 5.56 21.35 16.46
N LEU A 14 6.20 21.38 17.62
CA LEU A 14 6.45 22.62 18.37
C LEU A 14 7.70 23.38 17.91
N ALA A 15 8.60 22.75 17.15
CA ALA A 15 9.84 23.40 16.70
C ALA A 15 9.62 24.66 15.84
N PRO A 16 8.65 24.72 14.89
CA PRO A 16 8.34 25.95 14.16
C PRO A 16 7.66 27.01 15.03
N LEU A 17 6.85 26.56 16.01
CA LEU A 17 6.15 27.44 16.96
C LEU A 17 7.13 28.11 17.95
N LEU A 18 8.12 27.36 18.45
CA LEU A 18 9.14 27.85 19.38
C LEU A 18 10.24 28.67 18.71
N SER A 19 10.39 28.58 17.38
CA SER A 19 11.46 29.24 16.63
C SER A 19 11.02 30.51 15.89
N LEU A 20 9.80 31.00 16.11
CA LEU A 20 9.27 32.18 15.41
C LEU A 20 9.45 32.08 13.88
N GLY A 21 9.32 30.87 13.32
CA GLY A 21 9.48 30.63 11.88
C GLY A 21 10.92 30.51 11.37
N LEU A 22 11.96 30.83 12.14
CA LEU A 22 13.37 30.74 11.69
C LEU A 22 13.84 29.32 11.36
N LEU A 23 13.30 28.29 12.05
CA LEU A 23 13.68 26.89 11.81
C LEU A 23 12.76 26.17 10.82
N THR A 24 11.88 26.87 10.09
CA THR A 24 11.05 26.26 9.02
C THR A 24 11.87 25.59 7.91
N VAL A 25 13.14 25.99 7.75
CA VAL A 25 14.09 25.40 6.80
C VAL A 25 14.53 23.98 7.20
N VAL A 26 14.54 23.64 8.49
CA VAL A 26 15.07 22.35 9.00
C VAL A 26 14.26 21.13 8.58
N PRO A 27 12.91 21.11 8.64
CA PRO A 27 12.15 19.99 8.10
C PRO A 27 12.30 19.84 6.57
N PHE A 28 12.56 20.95 5.85
CA PHE A 28 12.84 20.94 4.41
C PHE A 28 14.19 20.31 4.05
N VAL A 29 15.24 20.53 4.86
CA VAL A 29 16.59 19.97 4.60
C VAL A 29 16.65 18.47 4.85
N ARG A 30 15.88 17.93 5.82
CA ARG A 30 15.87 16.48 6.12
C ARG A 30 14.89 15.69 5.26
N LYS A 31 13.82 16.31 4.75
CA LYS A 31 12.79 15.68 3.91
C LYS A 31 13.12 15.87 2.43
N SER A 32 13.96 14.96 1.92
CA SER A 32 14.05 14.41 0.55
C SER A 32 13.87 15.31 -0.68
N ARG A 33 14.67 15.01 -1.73
CA ARG A 33 14.43 15.35 -3.15
C ARG A 33 13.00 15.83 -3.42
N PRO A 34 12.79 17.13 -3.65
CA PRO A 34 11.45 17.67 -3.88
C PRO A 34 10.87 17.02 -5.14
N ARG A 35 9.67 16.45 -5.06
CA ARG A 35 8.93 15.98 -6.25
C ARG A 35 8.48 17.12 -7.16
N ARG A 36 8.55 18.37 -6.68
CA ARG A 36 8.32 19.60 -7.43
C ARG A 36 9.36 20.64 -6.97
N GLY A 37 10.43 20.81 -7.74
CA GLY A 37 11.65 21.53 -7.36
C GLY A 37 11.56 23.04 -7.14
N TRP A 38 10.36 23.60 -6.96
CA TRP A 38 10.11 25.04 -6.86
C TRP A 38 9.62 25.50 -5.47
N GLU A 39 9.36 24.60 -4.53
CA GLU A 39 8.83 24.98 -3.20
C GLU A 39 9.94 25.45 -2.22
N LEU A 40 11.13 24.87 -2.33
CA LEU A 40 12.34 25.26 -1.59
C LEU A 40 12.82 26.71 -1.88
N PRO A 41 12.92 27.17 -3.14
CA PRO A 41 13.36 28.52 -3.43
C PRO A 41 12.36 29.58 -2.94
N ILE A 42 11.06 29.32 -2.94
CA ILE A 42 10.06 30.30 -2.48
C ILE A 42 10.18 30.54 -0.97
N ALA A 43 10.24 29.48 -0.17
CA ALA A 43 10.38 29.61 1.29
C ALA A 43 11.73 30.26 1.68
N ALA A 44 12.79 29.98 0.93
CA ALA A 44 14.10 30.60 1.12
C ALA A 44 14.09 32.09 0.72
N VAL A 45 13.44 32.45 -0.40
CA VAL A 45 13.33 33.83 -0.88
C VAL A 45 12.47 34.68 0.07
N VAL A 46 11.34 34.15 0.55
CA VAL A 46 10.49 34.88 1.50
C VAL A 46 11.20 35.10 2.84
N SER A 47 11.90 34.09 3.36
CA SER A 47 12.69 34.21 4.59
C SER A 47 13.85 35.20 4.43
N LEU A 48 14.55 35.17 3.29
CA LEU A 48 15.65 36.09 2.98
C LEU A 48 15.14 37.53 2.80
N ALA A 49 14.01 37.74 2.13
CA ALA A 49 13.40 39.05 1.95
C ALA A 49 12.95 39.67 3.28
N ALA A 50 12.39 38.86 4.19
CA ALA A 50 12.02 39.30 5.52
C ALA A 50 13.24 39.76 6.36
N VAL A 51 14.35 39.00 6.32
CA VAL A 51 15.60 39.36 6.99
C VAL A 51 16.20 40.65 6.41
N LEU A 52 16.18 40.81 5.08
CA LEU A 52 16.68 42.01 4.41
C LEU A 52 15.82 43.25 4.71
N GLY A 53 14.50 43.11 4.80
CA GLY A 53 13.60 44.21 5.19
C GLY A 53 13.88 44.71 6.61
N PHE A 54 14.10 43.79 7.55
CA PHE A 54 14.51 44.13 8.91
C PHE A 54 15.88 44.84 8.95
N ALA A 55 16.85 44.36 8.16
CA ALA A 55 18.18 44.97 8.07
C ALA A 55 18.16 46.36 7.42
N ALA A 56 17.15 46.66 6.60
CA ALA A 56 16.95 47.97 5.96
C ALA A 56 16.22 48.99 6.84
N GLY A 57 15.78 48.61 8.05
CA GLY A 57 15.08 49.50 8.99
C GLY A 57 13.60 49.71 8.70
N ASP A 58 13.00 48.89 7.83
CA ASP A 58 11.57 48.88 7.55
C ASP A 58 10.89 47.78 8.38
N GLU A 59 10.66 48.10 9.66
CA GLU A 59 10.17 47.18 10.67
C GLU A 59 8.74 46.68 10.35
N ASP A 60 7.91 47.51 9.71
CA ASP A 60 6.53 47.18 9.34
C ASP A 60 6.47 46.18 8.19
N ALA A 61 7.29 46.38 7.15
CA ALA A 61 7.38 45.46 6.02
C ALA A 61 7.97 44.10 6.44
N GLY A 62 9.03 44.12 7.26
CA GLY A 62 9.66 42.92 7.80
C GLY A 62 8.70 42.08 8.66
N THR A 63 7.95 42.74 9.56
CA THR A 63 6.98 42.09 10.43
C THR A 63 5.82 41.48 9.64
N THR A 64 5.31 42.20 8.64
CA THR A 64 4.20 41.73 7.80
C THR A 64 4.61 40.47 7.00
N LEU A 65 5.80 40.46 6.43
CA LEU A 65 6.32 39.31 5.67
C LEU A 65 6.56 38.08 6.56
N LEU A 66 7.04 38.28 7.80
CA LEU A 66 7.22 37.20 8.77
C LEU A 66 5.88 36.56 9.17
N VAL A 67 4.85 37.37 9.42
CA VAL A 67 3.52 36.87 9.78
C VAL A 67 2.90 36.08 8.61
N LEU A 68 3.02 36.57 7.38
CA LEU A 68 2.53 35.86 6.19
C LEU A 68 3.26 34.53 5.97
N ALA A 69 4.58 34.50 6.15
CA ALA A 69 5.38 33.28 6.06
C ALA A 69 4.98 32.27 7.14
N TRP A 70 4.72 32.74 8.37
CA TRP A 70 4.30 31.90 9.49
C TRP A 70 2.92 31.29 9.27
N LEU A 71 1.94 32.10 8.87
CA LEU A 71 0.58 31.63 8.56
C LEU A 71 0.59 30.66 7.36
N GLY A 72 1.32 31.00 6.29
CA GLY A 72 1.45 30.15 5.11
C GLY A 72 2.11 28.81 5.42
N GLY A 73 3.20 28.81 6.19
CA GLY A 73 3.87 27.58 6.65
C GLY A 73 2.97 26.71 7.53
N THR A 74 2.17 27.32 8.40
CA THR A 74 1.24 26.61 9.30
C THR A 74 0.09 25.97 8.53
N VAL A 75 -0.53 26.71 7.61
CA VAL A 75 -1.60 26.20 6.74
C VAL A 75 -1.08 25.08 5.85
N TYR A 76 0.13 25.20 5.29
CA TYR A 76 0.74 24.15 4.47
C TYR A 76 0.99 22.87 5.27
N VAL A 77 1.55 22.96 6.49
CA VAL A 77 1.78 21.80 7.36
C VAL A 77 0.46 21.17 7.79
N ALA A 78 -0.56 21.97 8.14
CA ALA A 78 -1.88 21.47 8.49
C ALA A 78 -2.56 20.77 7.29
N ALA A 79 -2.51 21.37 6.10
CA ALA A 79 -3.02 20.77 4.87
C ALA A 79 -2.29 19.47 4.54
N ALA A 80 -0.97 19.42 4.69
CA ALA A 80 -0.18 18.21 4.50
C ALA A 80 -0.59 17.11 5.50
N LEU A 81 -0.85 17.43 6.77
CA LEU A 81 -1.31 16.44 7.76
C LEU A 81 -2.72 15.91 7.44
N LEU A 82 -3.64 16.79 7.05
CA LEU A 82 -5.04 16.45 6.74
C LEU A 82 -5.18 15.67 5.42
N THR A 83 -4.34 15.96 4.43
CA THR A 83 -4.34 15.28 3.13
C THR A 83 -3.48 14.00 3.11
N GLY A 84 -2.91 13.62 4.25
CA GLY A 84 -2.04 12.46 4.35
C GLY A 84 -0.71 12.71 3.64
N ALA A 85 0.11 13.58 4.21
CA ALA A 85 1.48 13.78 3.76
C ALA A 85 2.13 12.40 3.59
N PRO A 86 2.76 12.11 2.44
CA PRO A 86 3.31 10.80 2.15
C PRO A 86 4.55 10.58 3.02
N GLY A 87 4.29 10.12 4.23
CA GLY A 87 5.26 9.82 5.28
C GLY A 87 4.80 8.66 6.15
N GLY A 88 3.77 7.91 5.73
CA GLY A 88 3.64 6.54 6.19
C GLY A 88 4.86 5.78 5.69
N ASP A 89 5.56 5.12 6.63
CA ASP A 89 6.77 4.38 6.31
C ASP A 89 6.46 3.42 5.16
N ALA A 90 7.44 3.10 4.29
CA ALA A 90 7.20 2.14 3.21
C ALA A 90 6.58 0.82 3.72
N SER A 91 6.86 0.49 4.99
CA SER A 91 6.25 -0.58 5.76
C SER A 91 4.73 -0.41 5.95
N ASP A 92 4.24 0.78 6.30
CA ASP A 92 2.81 1.03 6.53
C ASP A 92 2.01 0.87 5.24
N ARG A 93 2.53 1.39 4.12
CA ARG A 93 1.91 1.18 2.81
C ARG A 93 1.87 -0.29 2.41
N ALA A 94 2.96 -1.03 2.65
CA ALA A 94 3.00 -2.47 2.36
C ALA A 94 1.99 -3.26 3.20
N LEU A 95 1.78 -2.88 4.46
CA LEU A 95 0.78 -3.47 5.35
C LEU A 95 -0.65 -3.17 4.87
N ASP A 96 -0.93 -1.93 4.48
CA ASP A 96 -2.25 -1.54 3.97
C ASP A 96 -2.59 -2.21 2.64
N ASP A 97 -1.60 -2.36 1.75
CA ASP A 97 -1.76 -3.14 0.52
C ASP A 97 -2.03 -4.62 0.83
N ALA A 98 -1.31 -5.20 1.80
CA ALA A 98 -1.52 -6.59 2.21
C ALA A 98 -2.94 -6.82 2.77
N ARG A 99 -3.41 -5.94 3.64
CA ARG A 99 -4.77 -5.95 4.20
C ARG A 99 -5.83 -5.80 3.11
N THR A 100 -5.57 -4.91 2.15
CA THR A 100 -6.47 -4.69 1.02
C THR A 100 -6.60 -5.95 0.16
N ARG A 101 -5.49 -6.61 -0.18
CA ARG A 101 -5.50 -7.89 -0.92
C ARG A 101 -6.24 -8.99 -0.14
N GLU A 102 -5.99 -9.09 1.16
CA GLU A 102 -6.69 -10.06 2.01
C GLU A 102 -8.20 -9.82 2.03
N SER A 103 -8.64 -8.56 2.14
CA SER A 103 -10.05 -8.22 2.08
C SER A 103 -10.68 -8.56 0.72
N ARG A 104 -9.95 -8.40 -0.39
CA ARG A 104 -10.42 -8.81 -1.74
C ARG A 104 -10.58 -10.32 -1.82
N ARG A 105 -9.58 -11.09 -1.37
CA ARG A 105 -9.65 -12.56 -1.30
C ARG A 105 -10.84 -13.06 -0.49
N ARG A 106 -11.11 -12.46 0.67
CA ARG A 106 -12.27 -12.86 1.49
C ARG A 106 -13.58 -12.64 0.74
N LYS A 107 -13.78 -11.47 0.14
CA LYS A 107 -15.00 -11.15 -0.63
C LYS A 107 -15.16 -12.07 -1.83
N ALA A 108 -14.08 -12.34 -2.57
CA ALA A 108 -14.10 -13.24 -3.72
C ALA A 108 -14.44 -14.68 -3.32
N ARG A 109 -13.91 -15.18 -2.18
CA ARG A 109 -14.29 -16.48 -1.63
C ARG A 109 -15.76 -16.57 -1.26
N GLU A 110 -16.30 -15.53 -0.61
CA GLU A 110 -17.73 -15.48 -0.28
C GLU A 110 -18.59 -15.52 -1.55
N LEU A 111 -18.16 -14.91 -2.66
CA LEU A 111 -18.85 -15.00 -3.95
C LEU A 111 -18.79 -16.41 -4.52
N VAL A 112 -17.63 -17.07 -4.50
CA VAL A 112 -17.49 -18.47 -4.94
C VAL A 112 -18.45 -19.39 -4.17
N GLU A 113 -18.61 -19.18 -2.87
CA GLU A 113 -19.49 -20.00 -2.03
C GLU A 113 -20.99 -19.68 -2.22
N LYS A 114 -21.35 -18.39 -2.27
CA LYS A 114 -22.76 -17.97 -2.33
C LYS A 114 -23.35 -18.00 -3.74
N ASP A 115 -22.55 -17.63 -4.75
CA ASP A 115 -22.97 -17.55 -6.14
C ASP A 115 -21.85 -18.02 -7.10
N PRO A 116 -21.69 -19.35 -7.28
CA PRO A 116 -20.69 -19.91 -8.17
C PRO A 116 -20.88 -19.51 -9.65
N ALA A 117 -22.08 -19.11 -10.07
CA ALA A 117 -22.31 -18.67 -11.45
C ALA A 117 -21.68 -17.30 -11.68
N VAL A 118 -21.96 -16.34 -10.80
CA VAL A 118 -21.35 -15.02 -10.84
C VAL A 118 -19.83 -15.09 -10.64
N ALA A 119 -19.35 -15.96 -9.75
CA ALA A 119 -17.91 -16.15 -9.56
C ALA A 119 -17.18 -16.57 -10.85
N ARG A 120 -17.81 -17.43 -11.67
CA ARG A 120 -17.26 -17.86 -12.97
C ARG A 120 -17.31 -16.74 -14.01
N GLU A 121 -18.39 -15.95 -14.05
CA GLU A 121 -18.48 -14.78 -14.93
C GLU A 121 -17.43 -13.72 -14.60
N LEU A 122 -17.12 -13.54 -13.31
CA LEU A 122 -16.06 -12.64 -12.84
C LEU A 122 -14.65 -13.24 -12.99
N GLY A 123 -14.53 -14.52 -13.37
CA GLY A 123 -13.25 -15.21 -13.52
C GLY A 123 -12.43 -15.33 -12.23
N ILE A 124 -13.09 -15.50 -11.08
CA ILE A 124 -12.40 -15.66 -9.80
C ILE A 124 -11.48 -16.88 -9.86
N GLY A 125 -10.21 -16.68 -9.50
CA GLY A 125 -9.19 -17.74 -9.52
C GLY A 125 -8.52 -17.96 -10.87
N ARG A 126 -8.78 -17.10 -11.87
CA ARG A 126 -8.28 -17.24 -13.25
C ARG A 126 -7.45 -16.03 -13.69
N PRO A 127 -6.19 -15.90 -13.21
CA PRO A 127 -5.32 -14.78 -13.56
C PRO A 127 -4.87 -14.78 -15.04
N ASP A 128 -5.15 -15.86 -15.78
CA ASP A 128 -4.95 -15.92 -17.23
C ASP A 128 -6.06 -15.22 -18.03
N LEU A 129 -7.20 -14.95 -17.41
CA LEU A 129 -8.27 -14.16 -18.03
C LEU A 129 -8.02 -12.68 -17.77
N ASP A 130 -8.05 -11.88 -18.83
CA ASP A 130 -7.92 -10.41 -18.74
C ASP A 130 -9.26 -9.79 -18.32
N LEU A 131 -9.60 -9.96 -17.04
CA LEU A 131 -10.86 -9.50 -16.45
C LEU A 131 -10.64 -8.38 -15.43
N PRO A 132 -11.59 -7.44 -15.30
CA PRO A 132 -11.41 -6.24 -14.47
C PRO A 132 -11.56 -6.51 -12.96
N TYR A 133 -12.07 -7.68 -12.56
CA TYR A 133 -12.32 -8.00 -11.17
C TYR A 133 -11.04 -8.47 -10.47
N ASP A 134 -10.59 -7.75 -9.44
CA ASP A 134 -9.47 -8.18 -8.61
C ASP A 134 -9.94 -9.03 -7.43
N ASP A 135 -9.70 -10.33 -7.53
CA ASP A 135 -10.01 -11.33 -6.51
C ASP A 135 -8.96 -11.41 -5.37
N GLY A 136 -7.92 -10.57 -5.41
CA GLY A 136 -6.84 -10.54 -4.42
C GLY A 136 -5.79 -11.64 -4.62
N GLY A 137 -5.72 -12.24 -5.81
CA GLY A 137 -4.74 -13.24 -6.21
C GLY A 137 -5.16 -14.66 -5.86
N LEU A 138 -6.44 -14.99 -6.01
CA LEU A 138 -6.91 -16.36 -5.86
C LEU A 138 -6.53 -17.20 -7.09
N ILE A 139 -6.47 -18.51 -6.90
CA ILE A 139 -6.22 -19.50 -7.96
C ILE A 139 -7.24 -20.62 -7.83
N ASP A 140 -8.03 -20.82 -8.88
CA ASP A 140 -9.00 -21.91 -8.94
C ASP A 140 -8.33 -23.20 -9.42
N VAL A 141 -8.22 -24.16 -8.50
CA VAL A 141 -7.58 -25.45 -8.77
C VAL A 141 -8.46 -26.37 -9.62
N ASN A 142 -9.69 -26.02 -9.97
CA ASN A 142 -10.48 -26.81 -10.91
C ASN A 142 -10.37 -26.28 -12.35
N THR A 143 -10.24 -24.97 -12.52
CA THR A 143 -10.36 -24.34 -13.84
C THR A 143 -9.07 -23.70 -14.36
N ALA A 144 -8.11 -23.35 -13.50
CA ALA A 144 -6.87 -22.71 -13.94
C ALA A 144 -6.00 -23.65 -14.79
N PRO A 145 -5.38 -23.17 -15.88
CA PRO A 145 -4.54 -23.99 -16.75
C PRO A 145 -3.18 -24.29 -16.12
N ALA A 146 -2.49 -25.32 -16.63
CA ALA A 146 -1.20 -25.79 -16.12
C ALA A 146 -0.16 -24.67 -15.90
N PRO A 147 0.07 -23.76 -16.87
CA PRO A 147 1.06 -22.70 -16.71
C PRO A 147 0.75 -21.74 -15.56
N VAL A 148 -0.53 -21.52 -15.27
CA VAL A 148 -0.97 -20.68 -14.15
C VAL A 148 -0.68 -21.37 -12.83
N LEU A 149 -1.05 -22.65 -12.68
CA LEU A 149 -0.78 -23.42 -11.47
C LEU A 149 0.71 -23.45 -11.16
N ALA A 150 1.55 -23.81 -12.14
CA ALA A 150 2.99 -23.89 -11.97
C ALA A 150 3.60 -22.54 -11.58
N ARG A 151 3.21 -21.46 -12.27
CA ARG A 151 3.76 -20.11 -12.04
C ARG A 151 3.31 -19.50 -10.71
N HIS A 152 2.04 -19.63 -10.36
CA HIS A 152 1.47 -18.91 -9.21
C HIS A 152 1.54 -19.69 -7.90
N LEU A 153 1.59 -21.03 -7.97
CA LEU A 153 1.67 -21.90 -6.78
C LEU A 153 3.09 -22.46 -6.58
N SER A 154 4.02 -22.10 -7.45
CA SER A 154 5.40 -22.60 -7.49
C SER A 154 5.49 -24.12 -7.60
N TRP A 155 4.44 -24.78 -8.09
CA TRP A 155 4.39 -26.24 -8.27
C TRP A 155 5.22 -26.66 -9.49
N THR A 156 5.82 -27.84 -9.43
CA THR A 156 6.59 -28.39 -10.54
C THR A 156 5.67 -28.78 -11.69
N PRO A 157 6.22 -28.97 -12.91
CA PRO A 157 5.44 -29.50 -14.03
C PRO A 157 4.79 -30.85 -13.71
N GLU A 158 5.48 -31.72 -12.97
CA GLU A 158 5.00 -33.05 -12.58
C GLU A 158 3.84 -32.94 -11.58
N GLU A 159 3.98 -32.10 -10.55
CA GLU A 159 2.91 -31.81 -9.59
C GLU A 159 1.68 -31.22 -10.30
N THR A 160 1.91 -30.30 -11.22
CA THR A 160 0.85 -29.67 -12.01
C THR A 160 0.16 -30.69 -12.92
N GLN A 161 0.91 -31.60 -13.54
CA GLN A 161 0.34 -32.66 -14.36
C GLN A 161 -0.50 -33.62 -13.52
N SER A 162 -0.03 -33.99 -12.34
CA SER A 162 -0.79 -34.84 -11.39
C SER A 162 -2.14 -34.20 -11.03
N VAL A 163 -2.21 -32.87 -10.86
CA VAL A 163 -3.47 -32.13 -10.70
C VAL A 163 -4.39 -32.28 -11.90
N LEU A 164 -3.88 -32.12 -13.13
CA LEU A 164 -4.69 -32.25 -14.35
C LEU A 164 -5.22 -33.68 -14.54
N ASP A 165 -4.38 -34.68 -14.29
CA ASP A 165 -4.76 -36.09 -14.38
C ASP A 165 -5.84 -36.43 -13.34
N ALA A 166 -5.71 -35.91 -12.13
CA ALA A 166 -6.72 -36.06 -11.08
C ALA A 166 -8.04 -35.34 -11.42
N ARG A 167 -7.99 -34.13 -12.01
CA ARG A 167 -9.21 -33.45 -12.53
C ARG A 167 -9.91 -34.29 -13.59
N ALA A 168 -9.16 -34.88 -14.53
CA ALA A 168 -9.74 -35.70 -15.59
C ALA A 168 -10.46 -36.95 -15.03
N ARG A 169 -10.02 -37.47 -13.88
CA ARG A 169 -10.62 -38.63 -13.21
C ARG A 169 -11.79 -38.27 -12.30
N LEU A 170 -11.67 -37.19 -11.53
CA LEU A 170 -12.65 -36.78 -10.52
C LEU A 170 -13.73 -35.82 -11.06
N GLY A 171 -13.46 -35.21 -12.21
CA GLY A 171 -14.21 -34.06 -12.74
C GLY A 171 -13.80 -32.74 -12.07
N ARG A 172 -13.83 -32.70 -10.74
CA ARG A 172 -13.42 -31.53 -9.93
C ARG A 172 -13.03 -31.94 -8.52
N PHE A 173 -12.18 -31.14 -7.87
CA PHE A 173 -11.91 -31.26 -6.44
C PHE A 173 -12.95 -30.47 -5.65
N ALA A 174 -13.42 -31.05 -4.54
CA ALA A 174 -14.27 -30.38 -3.56
C ALA A 174 -13.46 -29.52 -2.58
N GLY A 175 -12.15 -29.76 -2.45
CA GLY A 175 -11.29 -29.00 -1.56
C GLY A 175 -9.87 -29.54 -1.44
N SER A 176 -9.09 -28.94 -0.53
CA SER A 176 -7.67 -29.25 -0.35
C SER A 176 -7.39 -30.70 0.07
N LEU A 177 -8.31 -31.35 0.78
CA LEU A 177 -8.14 -32.74 1.20
C LEU A 177 -8.16 -33.71 0.01
N GLU A 178 -9.08 -33.52 -0.94
CA GLU A 178 -9.10 -34.30 -2.17
C GLU A 178 -7.88 -34.00 -3.04
N LEU A 179 -7.49 -32.73 -3.12
CA LEU A 179 -6.26 -32.35 -3.83
C LEU A 179 -5.06 -33.13 -3.28
N ILE A 180 -4.89 -33.20 -1.96
CA ILE A 180 -3.80 -33.96 -1.33
C ILE A 180 -3.96 -35.48 -1.55
N ALA A 181 -5.19 -35.99 -1.49
CA ALA A 181 -5.43 -37.43 -1.60
C ALA A 181 -5.21 -37.99 -3.01
N TYR A 182 -5.43 -37.17 -4.04
CA TYR A 182 -5.46 -37.61 -5.43
C TYR A 182 -4.32 -37.05 -6.30
N THR A 183 -3.41 -36.26 -5.72
CA THR A 183 -2.24 -35.72 -6.45
C THR A 183 -0.95 -36.03 -5.72
N ASP A 184 0.16 -35.94 -6.44
CA ASP A 184 1.51 -36.18 -5.92
C ASP A 184 2.10 -34.95 -5.21
N ILE A 185 1.26 -33.99 -4.81
CA ILE A 185 1.69 -32.78 -4.12
C ILE A 185 1.83 -33.06 -2.63
N ALA A 186 3.02 -32.81 -2.08
CA ALA A 186 3.25 -32.98 -0.65
C ALA A 186 2.30 -32.09 0.19
N PRO A 187 1.67 -32.60 1.26
CA PRO A 187 0.70 -31.84 2.07
C PRO A 187 1.18 -30.45 2.52
N PRO A 188 2.43 -30.26 3.00
CA PRO A 188 2.91 -28.93 3.40
C PRO A 188 2.90 -27.89 2.27
N ARG A 189 3.00 -28.32 1.00
CA ARG A 189 2.95 -27.42 -0.15
C ARG A 189 1.53 -26.97 -0.46
N VAL A 190 0.55 -27.88 -0.31
CA VAL A 190 -0.87 -27.53 -0.42
C VAL A 190 -1.27 -26.58 0.71
N ASP A 191 -0.80 -26.84 1.94
CA ASP A 191 -1.07 -25.98 3.09
C ASP A 191 -0.49 -24.57 2.91
N ALA A 192 0.73 -24.45 2.36
CA ALA A 192 1.33 -23.17 2.04
C ALA A 192 0.55 -22.39 0.96
N ALA A 193 -0.03 -23.10 -0.02
CA ALA A 193 -0.85 -22.51 -1.07
C ALA A 193 -2.30 -22.22 -0.63
N ARG A 194 -2.81 -22.90 0.41
CA ARG A 194 -4.21 -22.81 0.88
C ARG A 194 -4.76 -21.38 1.00
N PRO A 195 -4.02 -20.36 1.46
CA PRO A 195 -4.52 -18.99 1.55
C PRO A 195 -4.89 -18.34 0.21
N VAL A 196 -4.46 -18.92 -0.92
CA VAL A 196 -4.78 -18.44 -2.28
C VAL A 196 -5.61 -19.42 -3.09
N LEU A 197 -5.84 -20.65 -2.62
CA LEU A 197 -6.66 -21.62 -3.35
C LEU A 197 -8.17 -21.33 -3.21
N VAL A 198 -8.89 -21.61 -4.30
CA VAL A 198 -10.35 -21.80 -4.35
C VAL A 198 -10.69 -23.02 -5.20
N PHE A 199 -11.90 -23.52 -5.02
CA PHE A 199 -12.43 -24.71 -5.69
C PHE A 199 -13.84 -24.36 -6.17
N SER A 200 -13.97 -23.96 -7.44
CA SER A 200 -15.27 -23.65 -8.06
C SER A 200 -15.78 -24.78 -8.95
#